data_AF-A0AAD6YF56-F1
#
_entry.id   AF-A0AAD6YF56-F1
#
_cell.length_a   1.000
_cell.length_b   1.000
_cell.length_c   1.000
_cell.angle_alpha   90.00
_cell.angle_beta   90.00
_cell.angle_gamma   90.00
#
_symmetry.space_group_name_H-M   'P 1'
#
loop_
_entity.id
_entity.type
_entity.pdbx_description
1 polymer ?
#
loop_
_entity_poly.entity_id
_entity_poly.type
_entity_poly.pdbx_seq_one_letter_code
_entity_poly.pdbx_strand_id
1 'polypeptide(L)'
;MVDGGKDNDPVLSEVEEDNYDRAFDFLRPVIQGAADTDPTVTEDMLQATLEFCGQAMGGTDPEMHEKVAKRVDPKYMSPDGPLLSVGEVKAIAGDDEEVELVLGRVQGRKALEAHHWQPNFRGESFHGLSIRLERGNLGLNSV
;
A
#
# COMPACT_ATOMS: atom_id res chain seq x y z
N MET A 1 27.97 33.26 35.72
CA MET A 1 27.10 32.10 36.01
C MET A 1 25.99 32.10 34.98
N VAL A 2 25.99 31.12 34.08
CA VAL A 2 24.87 30.88 33.16
C VAL A 2 23.82 30.16 33.98
N ASP A 3 22.65 30.78 34.12
CA ASP A 3 21.51 30.22 34.82
C ASP A 3 21.06 28.95 34.10
N GLY A 4 21.07 27.83 34.83
CA GLY A 4 20.80 26.51 34.29
C GLY A 4 19.30 26.31 34.13
N GLY A 5 18.78 26.63 32.95
CA GLY A 5 17.46 26.22 32.51
C GLY A 5 17.35 24.71 32.59
N LYS A 6 16.68 24.21 33.63
CA LYS A 6 16.22 22.83 33.71
C LYS A 6 14.82 22.80 33.11
N ASP A 7 14.73 22.32 31.88
CA ASP A 7 13.50 21.78 31.30
C ASP A 7 12.98 20.67 32.21
N ASN A 8 12.14 21.04 33.18
CA ASN A 8 11.46 20.11 34.07
C ASN A 8 9.97 20.48 34.20
N ASP A 9 9.48 21.28 33.24
CA ASP A 9 8.06 21.55 33.11
C ASP A 9 7.36 20.26 32.69
N PRO A 10 6.33 19.82 33.45
CA PRO A 10 5.69 18.56 33.15
C PRO A 10 4.87 18.69 31.85
N VAL A 11 5.41 18.11 30.78
CA VAL A 11 4.93 18.29 29.39
C VAL A 11 3.48 17.83 29.19
N LEU A 12 2.99 16.90 30.01
CA LEU A 12 1.66 16.30 29.86
C LEU A 12 0.66 16.70 30.96
N SER A 13 1.07 17.46 31.98
CA SER A 13 0.16 17.91 33.06
C SER A 13 0.19 19.44 33.18
N GLU A 14 -0.98 20.07 33.23
CA GLU A 14 -1.04 21.52 33.45
C GLU A 14 -1.06 21.82 34.96
N VAL A 15 -0.54 22.99 35.32
CA VAL A 15 -0.34 23.40 36.73
C VAL A 15 -1.67 23.54 37.49
N GLU A 16 -2.80 23.69 36.80
CA GLU A 16 -4.15 23.83 37.38
C GLU A 16 -5.11 22.68 37.03
N GLU A 17 -4.60 21.55 36.53
CA GLU A 17 -5.45 20.40 36.16
C GLU A 17 -5.88 19.60 37.39
N ASP A 18 -7.17 19.30 37.53
CA ASP A 18 -7.74 18.57 38.67
C ASP A 18 -7.63 17.04 38.53
N ASN A 19 -7.26 16.56 37.34
CA ASN A 19 -7.11 15.16 37.00
C ASN A 19 -6.10 14.95 35.84
N TYR A 20 -6.04 13.73 35.29
CA TYR A 20 -5.11 13.36 34.21
C TYR A 20 -5.80 13.11 32.87
N ASP A 21 -7.06 13.52 32.69
CA ASP A 21 -7.87 13.18 31.53
C ASP A 21 -7.23 13.68 30.23
N ARG A 22 -6.60 14.86 30.21
CA ARG A 22 -5.87 15.34 29.02
C ARG A 22 -4.67 14.47 28.69
N ALA A 23 -3.92 14.03 29.69
CA ALA A 23 -2.79 13.13 29.50
C ALA A 23 -3.27 11.75 28.99
N PHE A 24 -4.40 11.26 29.51
CA PHE A 24 -5.02 10.01 29.04
C PHE A 24 -5.61 10.14 27.64
N ASP A 25 -6.23 11.27 27.29
CA ASP A 25 -6.72 11.57 25.95
C ASP A 25 -5.57 11.59 24.94
N PHE A 26 -4.46 12.25 25.29
CA PHE A 26 -3.25 12.30 24.48
C PHE A 26 -2.63 10.92 24.25
N LEU A 27 -2.62 10.07 25.27
CA LEU A 27 -2.06 8.72 25.20
C LEU A 27 -3.07 7.67 24.70
N ARG A 28 -4.36 8.01 24.59
CA ARG A 28 -5.43 7.07 24.22
C ARG A 28 -5.14 6.32 22.92
N PRO A 29 -4.62 6.95 21.84
CA PRO A 29 -4.27 6.23 20.62
C PRO A 29 -3.16 5.18 20.78
N VAL A 30 -2.29 5.33 21.77
CA VAL A 30 -1.24 4.34 22.07
C VAL A 30 -1.77 3.22 22.95
N ILE A 31 -2.64 3.54 23.92
CA ILE A 31 -3.20 2.58 24.88
C ILE A 31 -4.26 1.69 24.22
N GLN A 32 -5.17 2.29 23.45
CA GLN A 32 -6.32 1.62 22.85
C GLN A 32 -6.07 1.31 21.37
N GLY A 33 -5.15 2.02 20.71
CA GLY A 33 -4.90 1.90 19.28
C GLY A 33 -5.60 3.01 18.50
N ALA A 34 -4.98 3.41 17.38
CA ALA A 34 -5.53 4.45 16.50
C ALA A 34 -6.90 4.05 15.92
N ALA A 35 -7.15 2.76 15.70
CA ALA A 35 -8.42 2.27 15.18
C ALA A 35 -9.62 2.54 16.12
N ASP A 36 -9.40 2.61 17.43
CA ASP A 36 -10.45 2.83 18.43
C ASP A 36 -10.60 4.30 18.85
N THR A 37 -9.68 5.17 18.43
CA THR A 37 -9.56 6.55 18.92
C THR A 37 -9.56 7.61 17.84
N ASP A 38 -9.22 7.24 16.60
CA ASP A 38 -9.25 8.14 15.46
C ASP A 38 -10.63 8.02 14.76
N PRO A 39 -11.48 9.08 14.82
CA PRO A 39 -12.80 9.04 14.19
C PRO A 39 -12.75 8.97 12.66
N THR A 40 -11.57 9.17 12.05
CA THR A 40 -11.37 8.99 10.60
C THR A 40 -11.11 7.53 10.21
N VAL A 41 -10.78 6.67 11.17
CA VAL A 41 -10.60 5.23 10.96
C VAL A 41 -11.94 4.51 11.15
N THR A 42 -12.63 4.26 10.05
CA THR A 42 -13.89 3.51 10.06
C THR A 42 -13.65 1.99 9.95
N GLU A 43 -14.61 1.19 10.41
CA GLU A 43 -14.59 -0.27 10.24
C GLU A 43 -14.47 -0.67 8.76
N ASP A 44 -15.22 -0.01 7.88
CA ASP A 44 -15.16 -0.23 6.43
C ASP A 44 -13.77 0.03 5.86
N MET A 45 -13.12 1.12 6.29
CA MET A 45 -11.76 1.45 5.86
C MET A 45 -10.74 0.42 6.37
N LEU A 46 -10.87 -0.01 7.63
CA LEU A 46 -10.01 -1.04 8.20
C LEU A 46 -10.17 -2.36 7.45
N GLN A 47 -11.41 -2.78 7.18
CA GLN A 47 -11.71 -4.01 6.45
C GLN A 47 -11.15 -3.96 5.02
N ALA A 48 -11.35 -2.85 4.30
CA ALA A 48 -10.78 -2.65 2.97
C ALA A 48 -9.25 -2.68 2.99
N THR A 49 -8.62 -2.12 4.03
CA THR A 49 -7.17 -2.14 4.20
C THR A 49 -6.63 -3.55 4.43
N LEU A 50 -7.31 -4.34 5.28
CA LEU A 50 -6.96 -5.74 5.53
C LEU A 50 -7.12 -6.60 4.28
N GLU A 51 -8.21 -6.40 3.53
CA GLU A 51 -8.46 -7.09 2.27
C GLU A 51 -7.37 -6.76 1.23
N PHE A 52 -7.03 -5.48 1.08
CA PHE A 52 -5.94 -5.05 0.21
C PHE A 52 -4.60 -5.68 0.61
N CYS A 53 -4.23 -5.63 1.90
CA CYS A 53 -3.01 -6.26 2.40
C CYS A 53 -3.00 -7.77 2.15
N GLY A 54 -4.15 -8.43 2.36
CA GLY A 54 -4.34 -9.85 2.08
C GLY A 54 -4.16 -10.17 0.59
N GLN A 55 -4.71 -9.37 -0.32
CA GLN A 55 -4.54 -9.55 -1.76
C GLN A 55 -3.10 -9.27 -2.21
N ALA A 56 -2.50 -8.19 -1.72
CA ALA A 56 -1.17 -7.76 -2.11
C ALA A 56 -0.05 -8.67 -1.55
N MET A 57 -0.21 -9.17 -0.33
CA MET A 57 0.80 -9.98 0.37
C MET A 57 0.47 -11.47 0.48
N GLY A 58 -0.81 -11.86 0.34
CA GLY A 58 -1.26 -13.25 0.44
C GLY A 58 -0.85 -14.12 -0.74
N GLY A 59 -0.73 -15.43 -0.52
CA GLY A 59 -0.13 -16.34 -1.49
C GLY A 59 -1.07 -16.78 -2.60
N THR A 60 -0.72 -16.46 -3.84
CA THR A 60 -1.09 -17.26 -5.02
C THR A 60 0.14 -18.03 -5.49
N ASP A 61 0.00 -19.25 -6.01
CA ASP A 61 1.11 -19.98 -6.61
C ASP A 61 1.25 -19.73 -8.13
N PRO A 62 2.41 -20.05 -8.74
CA PRO A 62 2.66 -19.85 -10.16
C PRO A 62 1.72 -20.62 -11.12
N GLU A 63 1.20 -21.78 -10.71
CA GLU A 63 0.30 -22.59 -11.52
C GLU A 63 -1.07 -21.90 -11.68
N MET A 64 -1.60 -21.33 -10.59
CA MET A 64 -2.80 -20.49 -10.64
C MET A 64 -2.62 -19.29 -11.58
N HIS A 65 -1.45 -18.64 -11.54
CA HIS A 65 -1.15 -17.52 -12.46
C HIS A 65 -1.18 -17.97 -13.92
N GLU A 66 -0.62 -19.13 -14.25
CA GLU A 66 -0.61 -19.65 -15.61
C GLU A 66 -2.04 -20.01 -16.09
N LYS A 67 -2.86 -20.60 -15.22
CA LYS A 67 -4.26 -20.93 -15.52
C LYS A 67 -5.09 -19.67 -15.75
N VAL A 68 -4.94 -18.66 -14.90
CA VAL A 68 -5.66 -17.38 -15.06
C VAL A 68 -5.19 -16.64 -16.31
N ALA A 69 -3.89 -16.61 -16.60
CA ALA A 69 -3.36 -15.96 -17.80
C ALA A 69 -3.93 -16.52 -19.12
N LYS A 70 -4.45 -17.75 -19.13
CA LYS A 70 -5.14 -18.35 -20.30
C LYS A 70 -6.60 -17.93 -20.44
N ARG A 71 -7.20 -17.36 -19.39
CA ARG A 71 -8.63 -17.02 -19.31
C ARG A 71 -8.91 -15.52 -19.46
N VAL A 72 -7.93 -14.67 -19.15
CA VAL A 72 -8.08 -13.21 -19.16
C VAL A 72 -7.24 -12.56 -20.25
N ASP A 73 -7.57 -11.32 -20.60
CA ASP A 73 -6.74 -10.51 -21.50
C ASP A 73 -5.32 -10.36 -20.91
N PRO A 74 -4.24 -10.71 -21.66
CA PRO A 74 -2.87 -10.64 -21.18
C PRO A 74 -2.47 -9.27 -20.61
N LYS A 75 -3.12 -8.18 -21.06
CA LYS A 75 -2.83 -6.84 -20.54
C LYS A 75 -3.10 -6.71 -19.04
N TYR A 76 -4.04 -7.48 -18.48
CA TYR A 76 -4.37 -7.40 -17.05
C TYR A 76 -3.29 -8.06 -16.17
N MET A 77 -2.58 -9.05 -16.72
CA MET A 77 -1.48 -9.77 -16.08
C MET A 77 -0.12 -9.07 -16.25
N SER A 78 0.01 -8.20 -17.25
CA SER A 78 1.24 -7.44 -17.51
C SER A 78 1.52 -6.42 -16.41
N PRO A 79 2.76 -6.31 -15.88
CA PRO A 79 3.15 -5.26 -14.94
C PRO A 79 2.88 -3.85 -15.47
N ASP A 80 3.12 -3.62 -16.77
CA ASP A 80 2.91 -2.33 -17.46
C ASP A 80 1.47 -2.16 -17.98
N GLY A 81 0.57 -3.09 -17.63
CA GLY A 81 -0.84 -3.03 -18.00
C GLY A 81 -1.63 -2.00 -17.18
N PRO A 82 -2.91 -1.76 -17.52
CA PRO A 82 -3.75 -0.87 -16.74
C PRO A 82 -3.86 -1.32 -15.28
N LEU A 83 -3.93 -0.36 -14.37
CA LEU A 83 -4.30 -0.58 -12.97
C LEU A 83 -5.83 -0.66 -12.89
N LEU A 84 -6.33 -1.78 -12.39
CA LEU A 84 -7.77 -2.01 -12.26
C LEU A 84 -8.24 -1.71 -10.83
N SER A 85 -9.41 -1.10 -10.72
CA SER A 85 -10.15 -1.00 -9.46
C SER A 85 -10.70 -2.36 -9.02
N VAL A 86 -11.06 -2.47 -7.73
CA VAL A 86 -11.70 -3.68 -7.18
C VAL A 86 -12.97 -4.05 -7.96
N GLY A 87 -13.77 -3.06 -8.35
CA GLY A 87 -15.00 -3.28 -9.13
C GLY A 87 -14.73 -3.84 -10.53
N GLU A 88 -13.67 -3.37 -11.20
CA GLU A 88 -13.26 -3.88 -12.51
C GLU A 88 -12.70 -5.30 -12.42
N VAL A 89 -11.93 -5.61 -11.37
CA VAL A 89 -11.44 -6.98 -11.11
C VAL A 89 -12.63 -7.93 -10.95
N LYS A 90 -13.62 -7.57 -10.12
CA LYS A 90 -14.84 -8.36 -9.93
C LYS A 90 -15.64 -8.52 -11.23
N ALA A 91 -15.76 -7.46 -12.02
CA ALA A 91 -16.46 -7.52 -13.31
C ALA A 91 -15.76 -8.44 -14.33
N ILE A 92 -14.42 -8.50 -14.32
CA ILE A 92 -13.65 -9.39 -15.18
C ILE A 92 -13.72 -10.84 -14.69
N ALA A 93 -13.69 -11.05 -13.37
CA ALA A 93 -13.75 -12.38 -12.78
C ALA A 93 -15.12 -13.03 -12.91
N GLY A 94 -16.21 -12.26 -12.77
CA GLY A 94 -17.56 -12.81 -12.68
C GLY A 94 -17.65 -13.77 -11.49
N ASP A 95 -18.00 -15.03 -11.75
CA ASP A 95 -18.09 -16.09 -10.74
C ASP A 95 -16.78 -16.90 -10.60
N ASP A 96 -15.70 -16.55 -11.33
CA ASP A 96 -14.41 -17.25 -11.28
C ASP A 96 -13.54 -16.71 -10.13
N GLU A 97 -13.67 -17.32 -8.96
CA GLU A 97 -12.93 -16.95 -7.73
C GLU A 97 -11.40 -16.98 -7.93
N GLU A 98 -10.89 -17.89 -8.78
CA GLU A 98 -9.44 -17.99 -9.04
C GLU A 98 -8.96 -16.78 -9.86
N VAL A 99 -9.76 -16.31 -10.82
CA VAL A 99 -9.48 -15.09 -11.57
C VAL A 99 -9.54 -13.86 -10.65
N GLU A 100 -10.54 -13.75 -9.78
CA GLU A 100 -10.65 -12.64 -8.83
C GLU A 100 -9.42 -12.57 -7.93
N LEU A 101 -9.03 -13.72 -7.35
CA LEU A 101 -7.92 -13.82 -6.42
C LEU A 101 -6.56 -13.48 -7.08
N VAL A 102 -6.30 -14.04 -8.28
CA VAL A 102 -5.04 -13.78 -9.00
C VAL A 102 -4.98 -12.35 -9.51
N LEU A 103 -6.06 -11.83 -10.11
CA LEU A 103 -6.07 -10.45 -10.60
C LEU A 103 -5.96 -9.46 -9.44
N GLY A 104 -6.67 -9.68 -8.33
CA GLY A 104 -6.56 -8.86 -7.12
C GLY A 104 -5.12 -8.76 -6.64
N ARG A 105 -4.40 -9.89 -6.59
CA ARG A 105 -2.97 -9.90 -6.25
C ARG A 105 -2.10 -9.15 -7.25
N VAL A 106 -2.32 -9.35 -8.56
CA VAL A 106 -1.56 -8.63 -9.60
C VAL A 106 -1.77 -7.12 -9.45
N GLN A 107 -3.01 -6.66 -9.23
CA GLN A 107 -3.29 -5.23 -9.05
C GLN A 107 -2.72 -4.68 -7.74
N GLY A 108 -2.86 -5.42 -6.64
CA GLY A 108 -2.25 -5.04 -5.35
C GLY A 108 -0.74 -4.89 -5.45
N ARG A 109 -0.06 -5.80 -6.17
CA ARG A 109 1.36 -5.66 -6.46
C ARG A 109 1.67 -4.47 -7.34
N LYS A 110 0.92 -4.21 -8.42
CA LYS A 110 1.13 -3.00 -9.25
C LYS A 110 1.02 -1.71 -8.44
N ALA A 111 0.03 -1.62 -7.56
CA ALA A 111 -0.18 -0.45 -6.71
C ALA A 111 1.00 -0.24 -5.72
N LEU A 112 1.53 -1.31 -5.14
CA LEU A 112 2.71 -1.24 -4.27
C LEU A 112 4.01 -1.00 -5.05
N GLU A 113 4.13 -1.61 -6.24
CA GLU A 113 5.33 -1.55 -7.07
C GLU A 113 5.52 -0.21 -7.76
N ALA A 114 4.46 0.59 -7.93
CA ALA A 114 4.58 2.01 -8.27
C ALA A 114 5.48 2.80 -7.29
N HIS A 115 5.70 2.26 -6.08
CA HIS A 115 6.57 2.85 -5.05
C HIS A 115 7.86 2.04 -4.80
N HIS A 116 8.12 0.95 -5.53
CA HIS A 116 9.36 0.18 -5.42
C HIS A 116 10.42 0.65 -6.43
N TRP A 117 11.69 0.53 -6.05
CA TRP A 117 12.86 0.94 -6.85
C TRP A 117 13.22 -0.01 -8.02
N GLN A 118 12.56 -1.15 -8.16
CA GLN A 118 12.90 -2.17 -9.17
C GLN A 118 12.21 -1.94 -10.54
N PRO A 119 10.92 -1.52 -10.61
CA PRO A 119 10.33 -0.98 -11.83
C PRO A 119 11.00 0.33 -12.29
N ASN A 120 11.64 1.05 -11.37
CA ASN A 120 12.18 2.39 -11.62
C ASN A 120 13.30 2.47 -12.66
N PHE A 121 14.01 1.39 -12.99
CA PHE A 121 14.97 1.46 -14.10
C PHE A 121 14.25 1.80 -15.43
N ARG A 122 13.01 1.35 -15.64
CA ARG A 122 12.23 1.62 -16.86
C ARG A 122 11.55 2.99 -16.86
N GLY A 123 11.07 3.44 -15.69
CA GLY A 123 10.28 4.67 -15.55
C GLY A 123 11.09 5.94 -15.34
N GLU A 124 12.33 5.81 -14.85
CA GLU A 124 13.19 6.97 -14.64
C GLU A 124 13.82 7.44 -15.95
N SER A 125 13.54 8.69 -16.32
CA SER A 125 14.20 9.35 -17.44
C SER A 125 15.45 10.07 -16.95
N PHE A 126 16.60 9.77 -17.56
CA PHE A 126 17.85 10.49 -17.32
C PHE A 126 18.32 11.11 -18.64
N HIS A 127 18.39 12.45 -18.70
CA HIS A 127 18.68 13.21 -19.92
C HIS A 127 17.80 12.85 -21.13
N GLY A 128 16.50 12.61 -20.91
CA GLY A 128 15.57 12.25 -21.99
C GLY A 128 15.69 10.81 -22.49
N LEU A 129 16.41 9.95 -21.75
CA LEU A 129 16.55 8.53 -22.04
C LEU A 129 15.97 7.69 -20.90
N SER A 130 15.25 6.62 -21.23
CA SER A 130 14.76 5.61 -20.27
C SER A 130 15.29 4.23 -20.63
N ILE A 131 15.36 3.30 -19.67
CA ILE A 131 15.97 1.99 -19.91
C ILE A 131 14.97 1.02 -20.53
N ARG A 132 15.41 0.33 -21.58
CA ARG A 132 14.72 -0.78 -22.22
C ARG A 132 15.34 -2.10 -21.75
N LEU A 133 14.66 -2.79 -20.84
CA LEU A 133 15.12 -4.07 -20.29
C LEU A 133 14.36 -5.25 -20.91
N GLU A 134 14.91 -5.86 -21.95
CA GLU A 134 14.38 -7.08 -22.54
C GLU A 134 15.19 -8.29 -22.07
N ARG A 135 14.56 -9.48 -22.03
CA ARG A 135 15.29 -10.68 -21.63
C ARG A 135 16.43 -10.95 -22.61
N GLY A 136 17.67 -10.83 -22.13
CA GLY A 136 18.88 -10.99 -22.95
C GLY A 136 19.28 -9.76 -23.77
N ASN A 137 18.62 -8.62 -23.60
CA ASN A 137 18.93 -7.39 -24.32
C ASN A 137 18.70 -6.15 -23.45
N LEU A 138 19.73 -5.32 -23.29
CA LEU A 138 19.70 -4.08 -22.49
C LEU A 138 19.93 -2.88 -23.41
N GLY A 139 19.03 -1.91 -23.39
CA GLY A 139 19.11 -0.71 -24.22
C GLY A 139 18.47 0.54 -23.60
N LEU A 140 18.33 1.60 -24.41
CA LEU A 140 17.73 2.88 -24.01
C LEU A 140 16.65 3.29 -25.04
N ASN A 141 15.56 3.88 -24.57
CA ASN A 141 14.55 4.55 -25.39
C ASN A 141 14.69 6.07 -25.21
N SER A 142 14.42 6.84 -26.27
CA SER A 142 14.16 8.28 -26.11
C SER A 142 12.78 8.46 -25.49
N VAL A 143 12.69 9.34 -24.49
CA VAL A 143 11.43 9.76 -23.84
C VAL A 143 10.91 11.02 -24.50
#